data_AF-A0A2V6PN56-F1
#
_entry.id   AF-A0A2V6PN56-F1
#
_cell.length_a   1.000
_cell.length_b   1.000
_cell.length_c   1.000
_cell.angle_alpha   90.00
_cell.angle_beta   90.00
_cell.angle_gamma   90.00
#
_symmetry.space_group_name_H-M   'P 1'
#
loop_
_entity.id
_entity.type
_entity.pdbx_description
1 polymer ?
#
loop_
_entity_poly.entity_id
_entity_poly.type
_entity_poly.pdbx_seq_one_letter_code
_entity_poly.pdbx_strand_id
1 'polypeptide(L)'
;MLTFRGDSADEQMSHLEERMRVETRIEPGPITLPRRRGRPPRAAMVFRDGDTLVTTAERAKIPPVATVFRRNDALHHTRCTRRIDFVGMRGGIEFDFYCIECREHVTLTQGALPRIPEGQPTD
;
A
#
# COMPACT_ATOMS: atom_id res chain seq x y z
N MET A 1 -14.43 -49.97 -55.63
CA MET A 1 -13.60 -50.27 -54.45
C MET A 1 -12.23 -49.64 -54.70
N LEU A 2 -11.96 -48.47 -54.11
CA LEU A 2 -10.65 -47.82 -54.17
C LEU A 2 -10.31 -47.33 -52.76
N THR A 3 -9.18 -47.79 -52.27
CA THR A 3 -8.68 -47.68 -50.90
C THR A 3 -7.99 -46.32 -50.68
N PHE A 4 -8.31 -45.67 -49.57
CA PHE A 4 -7.58 -44.51 -49.05
C PHE A 4 -6.22 -44.98 -48.52
N ARG A 5 -5.13 -44.41 -49.04
CA ARG A 5 -3.80 -44.50 -48.41
C ARG A 5 -3.76 -43.46 -47.29
N GLY A 6 -3.50 -43.92 -46.06
CA GLY A 6 -3.37 -43.07 -44.89
C GLY A 6 -2.01 -42.38 -44.86
N ASP A 7 -2.03 -41.06 -44.66
CA ASP A 7 -0.85 -40.27 -44.33
C ASP A 7 -0.44 -40.57 -42.87
N SER A 8 0.79 -41.02 -42.70
CA SER A 8 1.35 -41.44 -41.41
C SER A 8 1.58 -40.24 -40.48
N ALA A 9 1.25 -40.42 -39.20
CA ALA A 9 1.46 -39.44 -38.14
C ALA A 9 2.93 -39.01 -37.98
N ASP A 10 3.88 -39.80 -38.48
CA ASP A 10 5.31 -39.51 -38.41
C ASP A 10 5.71 -38.28 -39.24
N GLU A 11 5.03 -38.03 -40.37
CA GLU A 11 5.36 -36.93 -41.26
C GLU A 11 4.93 -35.58 -40.66
N GLN A 12 3.82 -35.57 -39.91
CA GLN A 12 3.31 -34.38 -39.21
C GLN A 12 4.19 -33.97 -38.02
N MET A 13 4.81 -34.93 -37.34
CA MET A 13 5.69 -34.66 -36.18
C MET A 13 7.01 -34.00 -36.60
N SER A 14 7.59 -34.41 -37.73
CA SER A 14 8.84 -33.84 -38.25
C SER A 14 8.70 -32.35 -38.61
N HIS A 15 7.58 -31.98 -39.23
CA HIS A 15 7.27 -30.59 -39.60
C HIS A 15 7.00 -29.70 -38.37
N LEU A 16 6.50 -30.26 -37.28
CA LEU A 16 6.28 -29.54 -36.02
C LEU A 16 7.60 -29.28 -35.29
N GLU A 17 8.50 -30.27 -35.24
CA GLU A 17 9.82 -30.14 -34.62
C GLU A 17 10.70 -29.12 -35.35
N GLU A 18 10.61 -29.06 -36.69
CA GLU A 18 11.36 -28.09 -37.48
C GLU A 18 10.86 -26.65 -37.25
N ARG A 19 9.55 -26.44 -37.08
CA ARG A 19 8.98 -25.13 -36.69
C ARG A 19 9.43 -24.68 -35.30
N MET A 20 9.53 -25.60 -34.34
CA MET A 20 9.99 -25.29 -32.99
C MET A 20 11.49 -24.91 -32.92
N ARG A 21 12.33 -25.43 -33.83
CA ARG A 21 13.77 -25.10 -33.83
C ARG A 21 14.06 -23.73 -34.45
N VAL A 22 13.22 -23.24 -35.35
CA VAL A 22 13.45 -21.94 -36.03
C VAL A 22 13.10 -20.74 -35.13
N GLU A 23 12.19 -20.88 -34.17
CA GLU A 23 11.72 -19.77 -33.32
C GLU A 23 12.63 -19.41 -32.14
N THR A 24 13.75 -20.12 -31.91
CA THR A 24 14.56 -19.92 -30.68
C THR A 24 15.89 -19.17 -30.87
N ARG A 25 16.16 -18.57 -32.03
CA ARG A 25 17.27 -17.62 -32.17
C ARG A 25 16.82 -16.18 -31.98
N ILE A 26 16.40 -15.85 -30.76
CA ILE A 26 16.35 -14.46 -30.31
C ILE A 26 17.77 -14.11 -29.85
N GLU A 27 18.55 -13.48 -30.73
CA GLU A 27 19.80 -12.81 -30.35
C GLU A 27 19.49 -11.81 -29.21
N PRO A 28 20.16 -11.87 -28.05
CA PRO A 28 19.92 -10.91 -26.98
C PRO A 28 20.47 -9.55 -27.42
N GLY A 29 19.60 -8.72 -28.00
CA GLY A 29 19.89 -7.30 -28.17
C GLY A 29 20.28 -6.70 -26.81
N PRO A 30 21.15 -5.66 -26.77
CA PRO A 30 21.62 -5.10 -25.53
C PRO A 30 20.41 -4.65 -24.70
N ILE A 31 20.22 -5.32 -23.55
CA ILE A 31 19.22 -4.93 -22.56
C ILE A 31 19.63 -3.53 -22.08
N THR A 32 18.98 -2.50 -22.61
CA THR A 32 19.02 -1.18 -22.00
C THR A 32 18.19 -1.25 -20.72
N LEU A 33 18.85 -1.67 -19.63
CA LEU A 33 18.28 -1.53 -18.30
C LEU A 33 17.92 -0.04 -18.14
N PRO A 34 16.67 0.32 -17.80
CA PRO A 34 16.38 1.70 -17.44
C PRO A 34 17.36 2.07 -16.33
N ARG A 35 18.13 3.14 -16.53
CA ARG A 35 19.05 3.69 -15.53
C ARG A 35 18.30 3.65 -14.20
N ARG A 36 18.82 2.88 -13.23
CA ARG A 36 18.24 2.78 -11.89
C ARG A 36 17.88 4.19 -11.47
N ARG A 37 16.57 4.49 -11.36
CA ARG A 37 16.13 5.73 -10.73
C ARG A 37 16.77 5.68 -9.36
N GLY A 38 17.78 6.53 -9.15
CA GLY A 38 18.46 6.61 -7.87
C GLY A 38 17.40 6.70 -6.78
N ARG A 39 17.65 6.05 -5.64
CA ARG A 39 16.76 6.15 -4.48
C ARG A 39 16.42 7.64 -4.31
N PRO A 40 15.14 8.04 -4.41
CA PRO A 40 14.79 9.44 -4.26
C PRO A 40 15.33 9.91 -2.90
N PRO A 41 15.87 11.14 -2.81
CA PRO A 41 16.26 11.69 -1.52
C PRO A 41 15.06 11.59 -0.56
N ARG A 42 15.29 11.35 0.74
CA ARG A 42 14.21 11.17 1.74
C ARG A 42 13.13 12.27 1.69
N ALA A 43 13.49 13.46 1.22
CA ALA A 43 12.61 14.61 1.03
C ALA A 43 11.60 14.48 -0.13
N ALA A 44 11.79 13.54 -1.06
CA ALA A 44 10.92 13.33 -2.22
C ALA A 44 9.94 12.16 -2.04
N MET A 45 9.81 11.61 -0.83
CA MET A 45 8.74 10.64 -0.55
C MET A 45 7.40 11.35 -0.52
N VAL A 46 6.53 10.96 -1.44
CA VAL A 46 5.15 11.44 -1.56
C VAL A 46 4.22 10.42 -0.91
N PHE A 47 3.35 10.89 -0.02
CA PHE A 47 2.31 10.11 0.66
C PHE A 47 0.95 10.53 0.10
N ARG A 48 -0.01 9.60 0.13
CA ARG A 48 -1.42 9.94 -0.05
C ARG A 48 -2.01 10.37 1.29
N ASP A 49 -2.63 11.54 1.30
CA ASP A 49 -3.50 12.00 2.38
C ASP A 49 -4.87 12.30 1.77
N GLY A 50 -5.79 11.33 1.89
CA GLY A 50 -7.01 11.30 1.09
C GLY A 50 -6.72 11.31 -0.41
N ASP A 51 -7.25 12.30 -1.12
CA ASP A 51 -7.10 12.48 -2.58
C ASP A 51 -5.85 13.27 -2.98
N THR A 52 -5.08 13.79 -2.01
CA THR A 52 -3.93 14.66 -2.28
C THR A 52 -2.61 13.91 -2.10
N LEU A 53 -1.65 14.17 -2.99
CA LEU A 53 -0.27 13.75 -2.81
C LEU A 53 0.50 14.83 -2.05
N VAL A 54 1.02 14.47 -0.88
CA VAL A 54 1.80 15.37 -0.02
C VAL A 54 3.20 14.82 0.21
N THR A 55 4.19 15.70 0.20
CA THR A 55 5.58 15.36 0.51
C THR A 55 5.77 15.11 2.01
N THR A 56 6.86 14.42 2.38
CA THR A 56 7.31 14.31 3.79
C THR A 56 7.37 15.67 4.49
N ALA A 57 7.88 16.69 3.80
CA ALA A 57 8.04 18.03 4.35
C ALA A 57 6.70 18.75 4.57
N GLU A 58 5.74 18.58 3.67
CA GLU A 58 4.38 19.13 3.84
C GLU A 58 3.63 18.42 4.96
N ARG A 59 3.75 17.10 5.05
CA ARG A 59 3.13 16.30 6.11
C ARG A 59 3.64 16.70 7.50
N ALA A 60 4.91 17.07 7.62
CA ALA A 60 5.50 17.55 8.86
C ALA A 60 4.96 18.93 9.31
N LYS A 61 4.36 19.72 8.41
CA LYS A 61 3.72 21.01 8.74
C LYS A 61 2.32 20.83 9.32
N ILE A 62 1.71 19.65 9.17
CA ILE A 62 0.38 19.38 9.68
C ILE A 62 0.47 19.21 11.21
N PRO A 63 -0.31 19.97 12.00
CA PRO A 63 -0.28 19.86 13.45
C PRO A 63 -0.57 18.43 13.95
N PRO A 64 0.00 18.04 15.10
CA PRO A 64 -0.33 16.78 15.76
C PRO A 64 -1.79 16.76 16.20
N VAL A 65 -2.34 15.56 16.37
CA VAL A 65 -3.70 15.40 16.91
C VAL A 65 -3.68 15.67 18.41
N ALA A 66 -4.18 16.84 18.83
CA ALA A 66 -4.11 17.30 20.22
C ALA A 66 -5.17 16.70 21.15
N THR A 67 -6.14 15.93 20.63
CA THR A 67 -7.23 15.34 21.42
C THR A 67 -6.88 13.97 22.00
N VAL A 68 -5.90 13.27 21.41
CA VAL A 68 -5.52 11.91 21.82
C VAL A 68 -4.02 11.69 21.75
N PHE A 69 -3.52 10.75 22.54
CA PHE A 69 -2.14 10.27 22.48
C PHE A 69 -2.09 8.74 22.59
N ARG A 70 -0.99 8.14 22.15
CA ARG A 70 -0.77 6.69 22.20
C ARG A 70 0.16 6.32 23.36
N ARG A 71 -0.26 5.33 24.15
CA ARG A 71 0.54 4.72 25.23
C ARG A 71 0.17 3.25 25.33
N ASN A 72 1.17 2.36 25.40
CA ASN A 72 0.98 0.91 25.54
C ASN A 72 -0.04 0.33 24.52
N ASP A 73 0.12 0.69 23.24
CA ASP A 73 -0.77 0.27 22.13
C ASP A 73 -2.25 0.68 22.25
N ALA A 74 -2.58 1.57 23.19
CA ALA A 74 -3.93 2.11 23.36
C ALA A 74 -3.95 3.63 23.20
N LEU A 75 -5.08 4.14 22.70
CA LEU A 75 -5.34 5.57 22.67
C LEU A 75 -5.81 6.05 24.03
N HIS A 76 -5.35 7.23 24.40
CA HIS A 76 -5.69 7.91 25.64
C HIS A 76 -6.14 9.32 25.32
N HIS A 77 -7.10 9.83 26.08
CA HIS A 77 -7.62 11.17 25.92
C HIS A 77 -6.63 12.18 26.53
N THR A 78 -6.32 13.27 25.82
CA THR A 78 -5.33 14.24 26.33
C THR A 78 -5.81 14.96 27.58
N ARG A 79 -7.11 15.25 27.70
CA ARG A 79 -7.67 15.97 28.86
C ARG A 79 -7.66 15.16 30.16
N CYS A 80 -8.13 13.92 30.14
CA CYS A 80 -8.25 13.10 31.36
C CYS A 80 -7.14 12.05 31.50
N THR A 81 -6.29 11.89 30.48
CA THR A 81 -5.19 10.91 30.40
C THR A 81 -5.63 9.44 30.50
N ARG A 82 -6.93 9.18 30.41
CA ARG A 82 -7.53 7.85 30.51
C ARG A 82 -7.65 7.22 29.14
N ARG A 83 -7.59 5.89 29.11
CA ARG A 83 -7.78 5.11 27.88
C ARG A 83 -9.17 5.40 27.29
N ILE A 84 -9.23 5.52 25.98
CA ILE A 84 -10.48 5.64 25.22
C ILE A 84 -10.78 4.34 24.49
N ASP A 85 -12.06 4.02 24.37
CA ASP A 85 -12.51 2.77 23.79
C ASP A 85 -12.97 2.98 22.35
N PHE A 86 -12.66 2.01 21.51
CA PHE A 86 -13.10 1.98 20.13
C PHE A 86 -14.58 1.62 20.06
N VAL A 87 -15.38 2.46 19.40
CA VAL A 87 -16.84 2.28 19.27
C VAL A 87 -17.20 1.67 17.92
N GLY A 88 -16.49 2.06 16.86
CA GLY A 88 -16.78 1.57 15.52
C GLY A 88 -16.12 2.40 14.43
N MET A 89 -16.50 2.14 13.18
CA MET A 89 -16.06 2.92 12.03
C MET A 89 -17.23 3.58 11.32
N ARG A 90 -17.00 4.76 10.77
CA ARG A 90 -17.90 5.45 9.85
C ARG A 90 -17.29 5.46 8.45
N GLY A 91 -18.09 5.09 7.45
CA GLY A 91 -17.67 5.09 6.05
C GLY A 91 -16.45 4.22 5.72
N GLY A 92 -16.01 3.35 6.64
CA GLY A 92 -14.80 2.53 6.50
C GLY A 92 -13.45 3.28 6.57
N ILE A 93 -13.47 4.59 6.83
CA ILE A 93 -12.26 5.45 6.81
C ILE A 93 -12.11 6.34 8.06
N GLU A 94 -13.17 6.45 8.85
CA GLU A 94 -13.19 7.17 10.12
C GLU A 94 -13.36 6.17 11.26
N PHE A 95 -12.56 6.34 12.30
CA PHE A 95 -12.56 5.54 13.52
C PHE A 95 -13.17 6.38 14.64
N ASP A 96 -14.21 5.85 15.28
CA ASP A 96 -14.86 6.49 16.42
C ASP A 96 -14.36 5.89 17.72
N PHE A 97 -13.99 6.78 18.65
CA PHE A 97 -13.63 6.45 20.01
C PHE A 97 -14.52 7.18 21.00
N TYR A 98 -14.68 6.61 22.19
CA TYR A 98 -15.44 7.22 23.28
C TYR A 98 -14.63 7.23 24.56
N CYS A 99 -14.56 8.40 25.19
CA CYS A 99 -13.99 8.56 26.52
C CYS A 99 -15.11 8.55 27.57
N ILE A 100 -15.15 7.52 28.41
CA ILE A 100 -16.19 7.40 29.45
C ILE A 100 -16.10 8.52 30.51
N GLU A 101 -14.90 8.96 30.83
CA GLU A 101 -14.63 9.97 31.88
C GLU A 101 -15.05 11.37 31.43
N CYS A 102 -14.76 11.73 30.19
CA CYS A 102 -15.11 13.04 29.62
C CYS A 102 -16.48 13.05 28.93
N ARG A 103 -17.07 11.88 28.65
CA ARG A 103 -18.29 11.70 27.84
C ARG A 103 -18.18 12.34 26.46
N GLU A 104 -17.00 12.23 25.86
CA GLU A 104 -16.68 12.82 24.57
C GLU A 104 -16.43 11.73 23.53
N HIS A 105 -16.95 11.98 22.32
CA HIS A 105 -16.60 11.20 21.13
C HIS A 105 -15.39 11.82 20.45
N VAL A 106 -14.42 11.00 20.09
CA VAL A 106 -13.28 11.39 19.27
C VAL A 106 -13.34 10.60 17.97
N THR A 107 -13.59 11.29 16.86
CA THR A 107 -13.55 10.71 15.52
C THR A 107 -12.20 11.01 14.87
N LEU A 108 -11.50 9.99 14.39
CA LEU A 108 -10.19 10.09 13.75
C LEU A 108 -10.26 9.52 12.34
N THR A 109 -9.79 10.27 11.35
CA THR A 109 -9.62 9.74 10.00
C THR A 109 -8.40 8.82 9.93
N GLN A 110 -8.38 7.88 8.99
CA GLN A 110 -7.22 7.00 8.76
C GLN A 110 -5.91 7.79 8.55
N GLY A 111 -5.97 8.95 7.89
CA GLY A 111 -4.80 9.84 7.70
C GLY A 111 -4.30 10.52 8.98
N ALA A 112 -5.13 10.62 10.01
CA ALA A 112 -4.77 11.19 11.31
C ALA A 112 -3.98 10.20 12.20
N LEU A 113 -4.16 8.89 12.04
CA LEU A 113 -3.54 7.87 12.89
C LEU A 113 -2.02 8.00 13.05
N PRO A 114 -1.23 8.26 11.99
CA PRO A 114 0.22 8.36 12.13
C PRO A 114 0.69 9.74 12.62
N ARG A 115 -0.24 10.66 12.95
CA ARG A 115 0.03 11.98 13.55
C ARG A 115 -0.36 12.02 15.04
N ILE A 116 -0.81 10.90 15.60
CA ILE A 116 -1.12 10.79 17.02
C ILE A 116 0.21 10.75 17.78
N PRO A 117 0.44 11.65 18.75
CA PRO A 117 1.66 11.66 19.54
C PRO A 117 1.81 10.40 20.40
N GLU A 118 3.05 9.97 20.63
CA GLU A 118 3.38 8.91 21.58
C GLU A 118 3.77 9.51 22.94
N GLY A 119 3.37 8.86 24.04
CA GLY A 119 3.69 9.31 25.39
C GLY A 119 2.65 10.26 25.99
N GLN A 120 2.79 10.60 27.28
CA GLN A 120 1.86 11.51 27.94
C GLN A 120 1.97 12.92 27.33
N PRO A 121 0.85 13.67 27.21
CA PRO A 121 0.90 15.05 26.76
C PRO A 121 1.77 15.83 27.76
N THR A 122 2.91 16.34 27.30
CA THR A 122 3.66 17.35 28.02
C THR A 122 2.91 18.66 27.84
N ASP A 123 2.51 19.29 28.94
CA ASP A 123 1.91 20.63 28.97
C ASP A 123 2.70 21.66 28.14
#